data_AF-A0A960YM97-F1
#
_entry.id   AF-A0A960YM97-F1
#
_cell.length_a   1.000
_cell.length_b   1.000
_cell.length_c   1.000
_cell.angle_alpha   90.00
_cell.angle_beta   90.00
_cell.angle_gamma   90.00
#
_symmetry.space_group_name_H-M   'P 1'
#
loop_
_entity.id
_entity.type
_entity.pdbx_description
1 polymer ?
#
loop_
_entity_poly.entity_id
_entity_poly.type
_entity_poly.pdbx_seq_one_letter_code
_entity_poly.pdbx_strand_id
1 'polypeptide(L)'
;QYVLVSSILYICIVFSVAIYKRREGAVFATIATLVLSATTINDLLYNQQVIQTVQLVPFGLFVFIFSQSFILSIRFSRAFATIETMSEGLRQYNTAYSRFVPEEFLKYLHKESILDIELGDQVQQTMSVLFVDIRDFTTRSEGMTPAATFAFINEYLGRIGPLIRNHSGFIDKYLGDGLMALFPGQPEDAVNAGLAILAAVREFNADLQERGENPIRIGVGIHTGNLMLGTVGESRRMDGTVISDAVNLAARTEGLTRIYGVSMIVSQDTLFHISDPTEYAYRFLGKVRVKGKDQPVSIFEFFGQDEKEEKTVKVVTREDFERGVVQLHHRNFDEARTSFEAVKRAAPDDRAVLYYLSRLDRIKSRIKTRT
;
A
#
# COMPACT_ATOMS: atom_id res chain seq x y z
N GLN A 1 -21.34 11.70 71.76
CA GLN A 1 -19.99 11.16 72.06
C GLN A 1 -19.63 9.97 71.14
N TYR A 2 -20.48 8.95 71.00
CA TYR A 2 -20.20 7.78 70.13
C TYR A 2 -19.93 8.10 68.65
N VAL A 3 -20.68 9.04 68.05
CA VAL A 3 -20.50 9.44 66.64
C VAL A 3 -19.12 10.05 66.39
N LEU A 4 -18.62 10.88 67.32
CA LEU A 4 -17.30 11.53 67.19
C LEU A 4 -16.16 10.49 67.24
N VAL A 5 -16.23 9.56 68.19
CA VAL A 5 -15.25 8.48 68.35
C VAL A 5 -15.25 7.57 67.13
N SER A 6 -16.44 7.25 66.60
CA SER A 6 -16.58 6.45 65.37
C SER A 6 -15.97 7.16 64.15
N SER A 7 -16.17 8.47 63.99
CA SER A 7 -15.62 9.24 62.88
C SER A 7 -14.09 9.33 62.91
N ILE A 8 -13.50 9.55 64.10
CA ILE A 8 -12.05 9.59 64.27
C ILE A 8 -11.44 8.22 63.95
N LEU A 9 -12.03 7.14 64.47
CA LEU A 9 -11.57 5.78 64.21
C LEU A 9 -11.63 5.45 62.72
N TYR A 10 -12.71 5.84 62.03
CA TYR A 10 -12.86 5.67 60.59
C TYR A 10 -11.77 6.42 59.80
N ILE A 11 -11.50 7.69 60.12
CA ILE A 11 -10.46 8.49 59.47
C ILE A 11 -9.07 7.83 59.66
N CYS A 12 -8.75 7.39 60.88
CA CYS A 12 -7.50 6.69 61.17
C CYS A 12 -7.38 5.40 60.34
N ILE A 13 -8.43 4.58 60.28
CA ILE A 13 -8.43 3.35 59.47
C ILE A 13 -8.20 3.67 57.99
N VAL A 14 -8.90 4.66 57.43
CA VAL A 14 -8.77 5.04 56.02
C VAL A 14 -7.34 5.46 55.69
N PHE A 15 -6.71 6.30 56.50
CA PHE A 15 -5.34 6.75 56.26
C PHE A 15 -4.31 5.65 56.50
N SER A 16 -4.47 4.83 57.56
CA SER A 16 -3.60 3.67 57.80
C SER A 16 -3.65 2.68 56.64
N VAL A 17 -4.85 2.39 56.12
CA VAL A 17 -5.01 1.53 54.93
C VAL A 17 -4.43 2.18 53.68
N ALA A 18 -4.60 3.49 53.49
CA ALA A 18 -4.05 4.21 52.34
C ALA A 18 -2.50 4.21 52.34
N ILE A 19 -1.88 4.42 53.50
CA ILE A 19 -0.42 4.34 53.68
C ILE A 19 0.06 2.90 53.49
N TYR A 20 -0.62 1.92 54.09
CA TYR A 20 -0.28 0.50 53.95
C TYR A 20 -0.33 0.04 52.49
N LYS A 21 -1.36 0.47 51.75
CA LYS A 21 -1.50 0.23 50.30
C LYS A 21 -0.57 1.11 49.44
N ARG A 22 0.34 1.87 50.06
CA ARG A 22 1.28 2.80 49.40
C ARG A 22 0.60 3.71 48.37
N ARG A 23 -0.62 4.17 48.66
CA ARG A 23 -1.34 5.06 47.77
C ARG A 23 -0.60 6.39 47.64
N GLU A 24 -0.51 6.89 46.42
CA GLU A 24 0.21 8.12 46.14
C GLU A 24 -0.38 9.32 46.88
N GLY A 25 0.48 10.09 47.54
CA GLY A 25 0.06 11.23 48.36
C GLY A 25 -0.55 10.85 49.72
N ALA A 26 -0.70 9.56 50.07
CA ALA A 26 -1.34 9.15 51.33
C ALA A 26 -0.62 9.69 52.57
N VAL A 27 0.71 9.67 52.58
CA VAL A 27 1.51 10.22 53.69
C VAL A 27 1.31 11.72 53.83
N PHE A 28 1.41 12.47 52.72
CA PHE A 28 1.21 13.92 52.72
C PHE A 28 -0.21 14.31 53.14
N ALA A 29 -1.23 13.61 52.63
CA ALA A 29 -2.62 13.82 53.02
C ALA A 29 -2.85 13.51 54.50
N THR A 30 -2.19 12.49 55.05
CA THR A 30 -2.27 12.14 56.48
C THR A 30 -1.64 13.23 57.34
N ILE A 31 -0.43 13.68 57.00
CA ILE A 31 0.27 14.76 57.73
C ILE A 31 -0.57 16.04 57.71
N ALA A 32 -1.09 16.42 56.55
CA ALA A 32 -1.91 17.61 56.40
C ALA A 32 -3.20 17.55 57.23
N THR A 33 -3.84 16.37 57.29
CA THR A 33 -5.04 16.13 58.11
C THR A 33 -4.72 16.19 59.61
N LEU A 34 -3.55 15.67 60.02
CA LEU A 34 -3.08 15.75 61.41
C LEU A 34 -2.80 17.20 61.83
N VAL A 35 -2.17 18.00 60.98
CA VAL A 35 -1.94 19.44 61.24
C VAL A 35 -3.27 20.20 61.39
N LEU A 36 -4.24 19.94 60.51
CA LEU A 36 -5.58 20.53 60.63
C LEU A 36 -6.29 20.11 61.92
N SER A 37 -6.17 18.84 62.30
CA SER A 37 -6.76 18.32 63.54
C SER A 37 -6.12 18.96 64.78
N ALA A 38 -4.79 19.09 64.80
CA ALA A 38 -4.06 19.70 65.91
C ALA A 38 -4.40 21.19 66.09
N THR A 39 -4.48 21.94 64.99
CA THR A 39 -4.88 23.36 65.02
C THR A 39 -6.34 23.54 65.44
N THR A 40 -7.24 22.65 65.02
CA THR A 40 -8.65 22.65 65.47
C THR A 40 -8.76 22.37 66.96
N ILE A 41 -7.97 21.41 67.49
CA ILE A 41 -7.94 21.11 68.93
C ILE A 41 -7.38 22.30 69.72
N ASN A 42 -6.31 22.95 69.23
CA ASN A 42 -5.75 24.17 69.85
C ASN A 42 -6.83 25.26 69.99
N ASP A 43 -7.55 25.56 68.91
CA ASP A 43 -8.54 26.64 68.92
C ASP A 43 -9.76 26.30 69.79
N LEU A 44 -10.13 25.02 69.87
CA LEU A 44 -11.18 24.55 70.79
C LEU A 44 -10.77 24.79 72.26
N LEU A 45 -9.54 24.43 72.62
CA LEU A 45 -9.01 24.62 73.99
C LEU A 45 -8.81 26.11 74.32
N TYR A 46 -8.39 26.92 73.35
CA TYR A 46 -8.30 28.37 73.48
C TYR A 46 -9.67 29.00 73.76
N ASN A 47 -10.70 28.62 72.99
CA ASN A 47 -12.07 29.10 73.18
C ASN A 47 -12.67 28.68 74.53
N GLN A 48 -12.24 27.55 75.09
CA GLN A 48 -12.61 27.10 76.45
C GLN A 48 -11.75 27.73 77.56
N GLN A 49 -10.84 28.64 77.23
CA GLN A 49 -9.90 29.29 78.15
C GLN A 49 -8.97 28.31 78.90
N VAL A 50 -8.77 27.10 78.37
CA VAL A 50 -7.87 26.10 78.95
C VAL A 50 -6.42 26.45 78.66
N ILE A 51 -6.15 27.03 77.48
CA ILE A 51 -4.82 27.46 77.02
C ILE A 51 -4.86 28.92 76.53
N GLN A 52 -3.77 29.65 76.70
CA GLN A 52 -3.62 31.04 76.24
C GLN A 52 -2.80 31.13 74.95
N THR A 53 -3.23 30.41 73.90
CA THR A 53 -2.59 30.42 72.58
C THR A 53 -3.29 31.42 71.63
N VAL A 54 -3.07 31.30 70.32
CA VAL A 54 -3.75 32.08 69.27
C VAL A 54 -4.63 31.17 68.42
N GLN A 55 -5.55 31.74 67.64
CA GLN A 55 -6.33 31.00 66.65
C GLN A 55 -5.43 30.54 65.50
N LEU A 56 -5.31 29.23 65.30
CA LEU A 56 -4.43 28.56 64.33
C LEU A 56 -5.20 27.78 63.26
N VAL A 57 -6.53 27.62 63.36
CA VAL A 57 -7.32 26.91 62.34
C VAL A 57 -7.11 27.45 60.92
N PRO A 58 -7.06 28.78 60.65
CA PRO A 58 -6.79 29.28 59.30
C PRO A 58 -5.46 28.77 58.72
N PHE A 59 -4.43 28.65 59.56
CA PHE A 59 -3.13 28.10 59.17
C PHE A 59 -3.22 26.59 58.86
N GLY A 60 -3.88 25.81 59.72
CA GLY A 60 -4.09 24.38 59.48
C GLY A 60 -4.89 24.10 58.22
N LEU A 61 -5.92 24.91 57.94
CA LEU A 61 -6.75 24.82 56.75
C LEU A 61 -5.96 25.20 55.49
N PHE A 62 -5.11 26.22 55.56
CA PHE A 62 -4.19 26.57 54.48
C PHE A 62 -3.24 25.41 54.15
N VAL A 63 -2.57 24.83 55.15
CA VAL A 63 -1.67 23.67 54.97
C VAL A 63 -2.42 22.48 54.37
N PHE A 64 -3.64 22.23 54.84
CA PHE A 64 -4.49 21.15 54.34
C PHE A 64 -4.84 21.34 52.87
N ILE A 65 -5.42 22.49 52.51
CA ILE A 65 -5.82 22.78 51.13
C ILE A 65 -4.61 22.78 50.20
N PHE A 66 -3.49 23.40 50.62
CA PHE A 66 -2.27 23.43 49.82
C PHE A 66 -1.74 22.01 49.55
N SER A 67 -1.72 21.15 50.58
CA SER A 67 -1.31 19.76 50.43
C SER A 67 -2.22 18.98 49.48
N GLN A 68 -3.55 19.13 49.61
CA GLN A 68 -4.50 18.47 48.71
C GLN A 68 -4.36 18.96 47.27
N SER A 69 -4.24 20.27 47.05
CA SER A 69 -4.02 20.87 45.73
C SER A 69 -2.71 20.37 45.10
N PHE A 70 -1.64 20.24 45.89
CA PHE A 70 -0.37 19.72 45.41
C PHE A 70 -0.44 18.24 45.01
N ILE A 71 -1.07 17.40 45.84
CA ILE A 71 -1.28 15.97 45.52
C ILE A 71 -2.14 15.83 44.26
N LEU A 72 -3.20 16.62 44.15
CA LEU A 72 -4.10 16.62 43.00
C LEU A 72 -3.36 17.03 41.73
N SER A 73 -2.52 18.06 41.80
CA SER A 73 -1.68 18.51 40.67
C SER A 73 -0.73 17.41 40.19
N ILE A 74 -0.03 16.73 41.11
CA ILE A 74 0.84 15.60 40.75
C ILE A 74 0.04 14.47 40.07
N ARG A 75 -1.15 14.14 40.58
CA ARG A 75 -2.01 13.11 39.99
C ARG A 75 -2.49 13.50 38.59
N PHE A 76 -2.91 14.75 38.40
CA PHE A 76 -3.27 15.26 37.08
C PHE A 76 -2.09 15.21 36.12
N SER A 77 -0.92 15.72 36.52
CA SER A 77 0.28 15.71 35.70
C SER A 77 0.65 14.29 35.23
N ARG A 78 0.56 13.30 36.12
CA ARG A 78 0.80 11.87 35.78
C ARG A 78 -0.27 11.29 34.86
N ALA A 79 -1.54 11.60 35.11
CA ALA A 79 -2.62 11.17 34.24
C ALA A 79 -2.46 11.73 32.83
N PHE A 80 -2.13 13.02 32.71
CA PHE A 80 -1.83 13.66 31.42
C PHE A 80 -0.64 13.00 30.72
N ALA A 81 0.48 12.77 31.42
CA ALA A 81 1.64 12.08 30.85
C ALA A 81 1.31 10.65 30.37
N THR A 82 0.47 9.93 31.11
CA THR A 82 0.01 8.58 30.74
C THR A 82 -0.86 8.61 29.48
N ILE A 83 -1.77 9.60 29.38
CA ILE A 83 -2.60 9.80 28.18
C ILE A 83 -1.75 10.11 26.97
N GLU A 84 -0.76 11.00 27.10
CA GLU A 84 0.14 11.37 26.02
C GLU A 84 0.94 10.15 25.53
N THR A 85 1.54 9.39 26.47
CA THR A 85 2.28 8.16 26.15
C THR A 85 1.39 7.12 25.47
N MET A 86 0.14 6.95 25.92
CA MET A 86 -0.78 5.98 25.33
C MET A 86 -1.27 6.42 23.95
N SER A 87 -1.49 7.73 23.75
CA SER A 87 -1.84 8.32 22.45
C SER A 87 -0.70 8.15 21.44
N GLU A 88 0.54 8.41 21.85
CA GLU A 88 1.72 8.15 21.03
C GLU A 88 1.87 6.67 20.69
N GLY A 89 1.70 5.78 21.67
CA GLY A 89 1.72 4.33 21.46
C GLY A 89 0.67 3.88 20.44
N LEU A 90 -0.59 4.32 20.58
CA LEU A 90 -1.66 4.04 19.62
C LEU A 90 -1.32 4.55 18.22
N ARG A 91 -0.77 5.75 18.11
CA ARG A 91 -0.34 6.30 16.82
C ARG A 91 0.76 5.45 16.17
N GLN A 92 1.75 5.01 16.94
CA GLN A 92 2.80 4.11 16.45
C GLN A 92 2.23 2.77 15.98
N TYR A 93 1.31 2.17 16.73
CA TYR A 93 0.63 0.95 16.32
C TYR A 93 -0.15 1.14 15.02
N ASN A 94 -0.95 2.21 14.92
CA ASN A 94 -1.71 2.49 13.70
C ASN A 94 -0.80 2.72 12.48
N THR A 95 0.30 3.47 12.63
CA THR A 95 1.30 3.65 11.56
C THR A 95 2.00 2.34 11.17
N ALA A 96 2.20 1.42 12.12
CA ALA A 96 2.74 0.10 11.80
C ALA A 96 1.71 -0.75 11.02
N TYR A 97 0.44 -0.72 11.42
CA TYR A 97 -0.64 -1.46 10.75
C TYR A 97 -0.95 -0.92 9.35
N SER A 98 -0.90 0.40 9.12
CA SER A 98 -1.16 0.98 7.79
C SER A 98 -0.13 0.59 6.72
N ARG A 99 1.03 0.05 7.11
CA ARG A 99 1.99 -0.55 6.17
C ARG A 99 1.51 -1.89 5.58
N PHE A 100 0.50 -2.51 6.21
CA PHE A 100 -0.05 -3.80 5.80
C PHE A 100 -1.47 -3.69 5.23
N VAL A 101 -2.15 -2.56 5.43
CA VAL A 101 -3.49 -2.27 4.89
C VAL A 101 -3.45 -0.92 4.19
N PRO A 102 -3.61 -0.87 2.86
CA PRO A 102 -3.58 0.40 2.13
C PRO A 102 -4.69 1.34 2.62
N GLU A 103 -4.35 2.55 3.07
CA GLU A 103 -5.35 3.54 3.52
C GLU A 103 -6.26 3.95 2.36
N GLU A 104 -5.74 3.93 1.14
CA GLU A 104 -6.48 4.22 -0.08
C GLU A 104 -7.62 3.22 -0.31
N PHE A 105 -7.46 1.96 0.10
CA PHE A 105 -8.52 0.95 0.03
C PHE A 105 -9.76 1.40 0.83
N LEU A 106 -9.56 1.98 2.03
CA LEU A 106 -10.64 2.50 2.88
C LEU A 106 -11.40 3.63 2.18
N LYS A 107 -10.64 4.57 1.61
CA LYS A 107 -11.19 5.73 0.89
C LYS A 107 -12.11 5.28 -0.25
N TYR A 108 -11.68 4.29 -1.04
CA TYR A 108 -12.48 3.81 -2.16
C TYR A 108 -13.65 2.95 -1.73
N LEU A 109 -13.55 2.24 -0.60
CA LEU A 109 -14.67 1.55 0.06
C LEU A 109 -15.68 2.50 0.74
N HIS A 110 -15.43 3.82 0.70
CA HIS A 110 -16.23 4.84 1.37
C HIS A 110 -16.30 4.66 2.89
N LYS A 111 -15.16 4.29 3.50
CA LYS A 111 -14.99 4.15 4.95
C LYS A 111 -13.99 5.18 5.46
N GLU A 112 -14.31 5.80 6.60
CA GLU A 112 -13.41 6.78 7.24
C GLU A 112 -12.37 6.10 8.13
N SER A 113 -12.72 4.94 8.70
CA SER A 113 -11.85 4.16 9.57
C SER A 113 -11.85 2.68 9.23
N ILE A 114 -10.73 2.01 9.53
CA ILE A 114 -10.64 0.54 9.54
C ILE A 114 -11.68 -0.09 10.48
N LEU A 115 -12.12 0.65 11.51
CA LEU A 115 -13.14 0.21 12.47
C LEU A 115 -14.53 0.11 11.86
N ASP A 116 -14.77 0.78 10.72
CA ASP A 116 -16.07 0.81 10.05
C ASP A 116 -16.22 -0.30 9.00
N ILE A 117 -15.17 -1.12 8.82
CA ILE A 117 -15.18 -2.22 7.87
C ILE A 117 -15.93 -3.41 8.46
N GLU A 118 -16.87 -3.93 7.68
CA GLU A 118 -17.56 -5.18 7.92
C GLU A 118 -17.22 -6.21 6.84
N LEU A 119 -17.35 -7.50 7.17
CA LEU A 119 -17.16 -8.58 6.22
C LEU A 119 -18.24 -8.52 5.13
N GLY A 120 -17.81 -8.46 3.87
CA GLY A 120 -18.70 -8.37 2.71
C GLY A 120 -18.99 -6.94 2.25
N ASP A 121 -18.41 -5.92 2.90
CA ASP A 121 -18.40 -4.56 2.36
C ASP A 121 -17.81 -4.57 0.95
N GLN A 122 -18.49 -3.93 0.00
CA GLN A 122 -18.06 -3.89 -1.39
C GLN A 122 -18.53 -2.64 -2.13
N VAL A 123 -17.76 -2.22 -3.12
CA VAL A 123 -18.05 -1.06 -3.97
C VAL A 123 -17.59 -1.32 -5.41
N GLN A 124 -18.44 -1.01 -6.37
CA GLN A 124 -18.11 -1.16 -7.78
C GLN A 124 -17.49 0.13 -8.28
N GLN A 125 -16.31 0.02 -8.89
CA GLN A 125 -15.56 1.16 -9.41
C GLN A 125 -15.00 0.82 -10.79
N THR A 126 -14.84 1.81 -11.65
CA THR A 126 -14.05 1.69 -12.87
C THR A 126 -12.65 2.19 -12.57
N MET A 127 -11.64 1.33 -12.72
CA MET A 127 -10.25 1.68 -12.44
C MET A 127 -9.33 1.08 -13.49
N SER A 128 -8.13 1.65 -13.62
CA SER A 128 -7.03 1.01 -14.34
C SER A 128 -6.26 0.12 -13.37
N VAL A 129 -6.05 -1.12 -13.77
CA VAL A 129 -5.29 -2.13 -13.02
C VAL A 129 -3.96 -2.33 -13.73
N LEU A 130 -2.88 -2.21 -12.97
CA LEU A 130 -1.51 -2.37 -13.45
C LEU A 130 -0.86 -3.56 -12.76
N PHE A 131 -0.30 -4.46 -13.54
CA PHE A 131 0.55 -5.55 -13.07
C PHE A 131 1.98 -5.31 -13.54
N VAL A 132 2.95 -5.56 -12.65
CA VAL A 132 4.37 -5.62 -12.97
C VAL A 132 4.93 -6.94 -12.48
N ASP A 133 5.79 -7.56 -13.27
CA ASP A 133 6.53 -8.77 -12.90
C ASP A 133 7.96 -8.77 -13.48
N ILE A 134 8.93 -9.40 -12.81
CA ILE A 134 10.30 -9.54 -13.31
C ILE A 134 10.39 -10.78 -14.19
N ARG A 135 10.95 -10.61 -15.40
CA ARG A 135 11.14 -11.73 -16.33
C ARG A 135 12.20 -12.68 -15.80
N ASP A 136 11.81 -13.96 -15.80
CA ASP A 136 12.72 -15.07 -15.48
C ASP A 136 13.32 -14.95 -14.06
N PHE A 137 12.58 -14.33 -13.14
CA PHE A 137 13.03 -14.12 -11.77
C PHE A 137 13.28 -15.42 -11.02
N THR A 138 12.45 -16.45 -11.23
CA THR A 138 12.67 -17.78 -10.63
C THR A 138 14.09 -18.29 -10.95
N THR A 139 14.51 -18.22 -12.22
CA THR A 139 15.86 -18.61 -12.64
C THR A 139 16.95 -17.72 -12.01
N ARG A 140 16.71 -16.41 -11.85
CA ARG A 140 17.63 -15.54 -11.11
C ARG A 140 17.76 -15.96 -9.65
N SER A 141 16.63 -16.25 -9.00
CA SER A 141 16.55 -16.54 -7.58
C SER A 141 17.19 -17.89 -7.20
N GLU A 142 17.26 -18.85 -8.13
CA GLU A 142 17.94 -20.14 -7.92
C GLU A 142 19.43 -19.99 -7.57
N GLY A 143 20.07 -18.90 -8.03
CA GLY A 143 21.46 -18.57 -7.71
C GLY A 143 21.65 -17.73 -6.44
N MET A 144 20.57 -17.38 -5.74
CA MET A 144 20.59 -16.44 -4.61
C MET A 144 20.25 -17.16 -3.29
N THR A 145 20.81 -16.66 -2.18
CA THR A 145 20.33 -17.06 -0.86
C THR A 145 18.97 -16.42 -0.58
N PRO A 146 18.08 -17.02 0.23
CA PRO A 146 16.79 -16.41 0.57
C PRO A 146 16.91 -14.96 1.08
N ALA A 147 17.91 -14.69 1.92
CA ALA A 147 18.17 -13.34 2.42
C ALA A 147 18.54 -12.35 1.31
N ALA A 148 19.38 -12.76 0.35
CA ALA A 148 19.72 -11.95 -0.81
C ALA A 148 18.51 -11.75 -1.74
N THR A 149 17.66 -12.77 -1.91
CA THR A 149 16.41 -12.67 -2.68
C THR A 149 15.47 -11.63 -2.07
N PHE A 150 15.26 -11.67 -0.75
CA PHE A 150 14.45 -10.66 -0.05
C PHE A 150 15.05 -9.25 -0.15
N ALA A 151 16.37 -9.10 0.02
CA ALA A 151 17.03 -7.81 -0.12
C ALA A 151 16.86 -7.23 -1.53
N PHE A 152 17.02 -8.06 -2.56
CA PHE A 152 16.84 -7.66 -3.96
C PHE A 152 15.40 -7.24 -4.25
N ILE A 153 14.41 -8.05 -3.84
CA ILE A 153 13.00 -7.73 -4.03
C ILE A 153 12.66 -6.41 -3.34
N ASN A 154 13.11 -6.21 -2.10
CA ASN A 154 12.84 -4.96 -1.36
C ASN A 154 13.54 -3.74 -1.97
N GLU A 155 14.76 -3.88 -2.49
CA GLU A 155 15.45 -2.79 -3.23
C GLU A 155 14.67 -2.43 -4.50
N TYR A 156 14.29 -3.43 -5.30
CA TYR A 156 13.53 -3.25 -6.53
C TYR A 156 12.15 -2.62 -6.27
N LEU A 157 11.35 -3.22 -5.38
CA LEU A 157 10.02 -2.71 -5.02
C LEU A 157 10.09 -1.34 -4.36
N GLY A 158 11.17 -1.05 -3.62
CA GLY A 158 11.43 0.25 -3.01
C GLY A 158 11.63 1.36 -4.05
N ARG A 159 12.13 1.04 -5.25
CA ARG A 159 12.29 2.00 -6.36
C ARG A 159 10.99 2.22 -7.13
N ILE A 160 10.23 1.16 -7.40
CA ILE A 160 9.04 1.26 -8.25
C ILE A 160 7.77 1.63 -7.47
N GLY A 161 7.68 1.28 -6.19
CA GLY A 161 6.48 1.51 -5.37
C GLY A 161 6.11 3.00 -5.21
N PRO A 162 7.07 3.93 -4.99
CA PRO A 162 6.78 5.36 -4.96
C PRO A 162 6.20 5.90 -6.26
N LEU A 163 6.58 5.34 -7.41
CA LEU A 163 6.10 5.80 -8.72
C LEU A 163 4.60 5.57 -8.89
N ILE A 164 4.08 4.46 -8.38
CA ILE A 164 2.63 4.19 -8.35
C ILE A 164 1.89 5.33 -7.61
N ARG A 165 2.38 5.72 -6.42
CA ARG A 165 1.76 6.77 -5.60
C ARG A 165 1.90 8.16 -6.21
N ASN A 166 3.06 8.46 -6.81
CA ASN A 166 3.30 9.73 -7.49
C ASN A 166 2.38 9.95 -8.70
N HIS A 167 1.84 8.87 -9.25
CA HIS A 167 0.86 8.87 -10.32
C HIS A 167 -0.54 8.48 -9.82
N SER A 168 -0.92 8.90 -8.61
CA SER A 168 -2.30 8.77 -8.09
C SER A 168 -2.84 7.33 -7.96
N GLY A 169 -1.97 6.32 -8.03
CA GLY A 169 -2.31 4.92 -7.79
C GLY A 169 -1.94 4.46 -6.39
N PHE A 170 -2.41 3.28 -6.02
CA PHE A 170 -1.99 2.59 -4.79
C PHE A 170 -1.72 1.12 -5.06
N ILE A 171 -0.81 0.55 -4.28
CA ILE A 171 -0.45 -0.87 -4.38
C ILE A 171 -1.49 -1.66 -3.60
N ASP A 172 -2.22 -2.53 -4.29
CA ASP A 172 -3.17 -3.43 -3.65
C ASP A 172 -2.44 -4.59 -2.99
N LYS A 173 -1.52 -5.24 -3.72
CA LYS A 173 -0.65 -6.29 -3.17
C LYS A 173 0.64 -6.49 -3.94
N TYR A 174 1.65 -6.97 -3.21
CA TYR A 174 2.89 -7.51 -3.77
C TYR A 174 2.71 -8.99 -4.14
N LEU A 175 3.31 -9.40 -5.24
CA LEU A 175 3.17 -10.73 -5.84
C LEU A 175 4.55 -11.37 -6.02
N GLY A 176 5.28 -11.55 -4.92
CA GLY A 176 6.67 -12.01 -4.98
C GLY A 176 7.60 -10.89 -5.47
N ASP A 177 8.09 -11.05 -6.70
CA ASP A 177 8.93 -10.07 -7.42
C ASP A 177 8.13 -9.03 -8.21
N GLY A 178 6.80 -9.21 -8.28
CA GLY A 178 5.89 -8.28 -8.93
C GLY A 178 4.98 -7.52 -7.97
N LEU A 179 4.08 -6.71 -8.54
CA LEU A 179 3.01 -6.04 -7.81
C LEU A 179 1.75 -5.87 -8.66
N MET A 180 0.61 -5.71 -7.97
CA MET A 180 -0.65 -5.24 -8.52
C MET A 180 -0.97 -3.87 -7.92
N ALA A 181 -1.27 -2.90 -8.79
CA ALA A 181 -1.67 -1.55 -8.41
C ALA A 181 -3.00 -1.15 -9.06
N LEU A 182 -3.73 -0.28 -8.36
CA LEU A 182 -5.03 0.24 -8.77
C LEU A 182 -4.94 1.75 -8.96
N PHE A 183 -5.53 2.22 -10.06
CA PHE A 183 -5.56 3.62 -10.47
C PHE A 183 -7.01 4.05 -10.67
N PRO A 184 -7.59 4.75 -9.68
CA PRO A 184 -9.00 5.17 -9.68
C PRO A 184 -9.25 6.45 -10.47
N GLY A 185 -8.17 7.14 -10.86
CA GLY A 185 -8.20 8.36 -11.67
C GLY A 185 -8.28 8.06 -13.16
N GLN A 186 -7.53 8.83 -13.94
CA GLN A 186 -7.51 8.69 -15.39
C GLN A 186 -6.63 7.50 -15.81
N PRO A 187 -6.92 6.81 -16.94
CA PRO A 187 -6.05 5.74 -17.44
C PRO A 187 -4.59 6.16 -17.65
N GLU A 188 -4.37 7.43 -18.00
CA GLU A 188 -3.07 8.07 -18.14
C GLU A 188 -2.24 7.95 -16.86
N ASP A 189 -2.86 7.97 -15.68
CA ASP A 189 -2.17 7.79 -14.39
C ASP A 189 -1.44 6.43 -14.36
N ALA A 190 -2.15 5.35 -14.73
CA ALA A 190 -1.57 4.01 -14.80
C ALA A 190 -0.50 3.90 -15.89
N VAL A 191 -0.76 4.49 -17.07
CA VAL A 191 0.19 4.47 -18.20
C VAL A 191 1.47 5.20 -17.84
N ASN A 192 1.36 6.41 -17.29
CA ASN A 192 2.50 7.23 -16.87
C ASN A 192 3.28 6.54 -15.76
N ALA A 193 2.60 5.90 -14.79
CA ALA A 193 3.25 5.07 -13.78
C ALA A 193 4.03 3.91 -14.41
N GLY A 194 3.43 3.17 -15.35
CA GLY A 194 4.10 2.09 -16.06
C GLY A 194 5.36 2.54 -16.80
N LEU A 195 5.30 3.68 -17.49
CA LEU A 195 6.44 4.27 -18.18
C LEU A 195 7.53 4.76 -17.20
N ALA A 196 7.14 5.37 -16.08
CA ALA A 196 8.07 5.76 -15.03
C ALA A 196 8.78 4.55 -14.42
N ILE A 197 8.06 3.44 -14.21
CA ILE A 197 8.61 2.16 -13.74
C ILE A 197 9.65 1.62 -14.73
N LEU A 198 9.36 1.64 -16.04
CA LEU A 198 10.34 1.23 -17.05
C LEU A 198 11.60 2.10 -17.03
N ALA A 199 11.46 3.42 -16.83
CA ALA A 199 12.58 4.32 -16.69
C ALA A 199 13.43 4.00 -15.45
N ALA A 200 12.80 3.84 -14.29
CA ALA A 200 13.48 3.51 -13.04
C ALA A 200 14.18 2.14 -13.08
N VAL A 201 13.63 1.17 -13.82
CA VAL A 201 14.30 -0.13 -14.02
C VAL A 201 15.53 -0.02 -14.92
N ARG A 202 15.55 0.90 -15.90
CA ARG A 202 16.78 1.17 -16.68
C ARG A 202 17.88 1.77 -15.80
N GLU A 203 17.53 2.70 -14.92
CA GLU A 203 18.47 3.26 -13.94
C GLU A 203 18.96 2.18 -12.97
N PHE A 204 18.05 1.36 -12.44
CA PHE A 204 18.41 0.24 -11.58
C PHE A 204 19.32 -0.78 -12.28
N ASN A 205 19.11 -1.02 -13.57
CA ASN A 205 19.99 -1.89 -14.37
C ASN A 205 21.40 -1.32 -14.53
N ALA A 206 21.56 0.00 -14.61
CA ALA A 206 22.89 0.62 -14.59
C ALA A 206 23.60 0.36 -13.25
N ASP A 207 22.89 0.55 -12.13
CA ASP A 207 23.42 0.24 -10.78
C ASP A 207 23.77 -1.24 -10.61
N LEU A 208 23.00 -2.15 -11.20
CA LEU A 208 23.28 -3.59 -11.19
C LEU A 208 24.55 -3.91 -12.00
N GLN A 209 24.71 -3.30 -13.18
CA GLN A 209 25.89 -3.51 -14.01
C GLN A 209 27.16 -3.00 -13.33
N GLU A 210 27.11 -1.85 -12.64
CA GLU A 210 28.24 -1.34 -11.84
C GLU A 210 28.64 -2.30 -10.71
N ARG A 211 27.68 -3.05 -10.17
CA ARG A 211 27.89 -4.11 -9.17
C ARG A 211 28.35 -5.45 -9.78
N GLY A 212 28.45 -5.56 -11.11
CA GLY A 212 28.76 -6.81 -11.80
C GLY A 212 27.59 -7.80 -11.82
N GLU A 213 26.37 -7.34 -11.58
CA GLU A 213 25.14 -8.13 -11.64
C GLU A 213 24.46 -8.04 -13.00
N ASN A 214 23.75 -9.11 -13.39
CA ASN A 214 22.99 -9.11 -14.63
C ASN A 214 21.79 -8.14 -14.54
N PRO A 215 21.50 -7.37 -15.60
CA PRO A 215 20.31 -6.53 -15.65
C PRO A 215 19.03 -7.37 -15.63
N ILE A 216 17.95 -6.78 -15.13
CA ILE A 216 16.61 -7.35 -15.15
C ILE A 216 15.78 -6.78 -16.30
N ARG A 217 14.74 -7.52 -16.65
CA ARG A 217 13.68 -7.06 -17.56
C ARG A 217 12.36 -7.27 -16.85
N ILE A 218 11.39 -6.40 -17.12
CA ILE A 218 10.07 -6.50 -16.51
C ILE A 218 8.99 -6.62 -17.59
N GLY A 219 7.84 -7.12 -17.20
CA GLY A 219 6.58 -7.01 -17.95
C GLY A 219 5.66 -6.04 -17.22
N VAL A 220 5.06 -5.10 -17.96
CA VAL A 220 3.99 -4.23 -17.45
C VAL A 220 2.72 -4.48 -18.24
N GLY A 221 1.63 -4.81 -17.56
CA GLY A 221 0.31 -5.00 -18.17
C GLY A 221 -0.71 -4.05 -17.58
N ILE A 222 -1.44 -3.34 -18.44
CA ILE A 222 -2.48 -2.40 -18.00
C ILE A 222 -3.82 -2.71 -18.67
N HIS A 223 -4.86 -2.76 -17.85
CA HIS A 223 -6.24 -2.83 -18.32
C HIS A 223 -7.16 -1.93 -17.48
N THR A 224 -8.11 -1.29 -18.13
CA THR A 224 -9.11 -0.41 -17.51
C THR A 224 -10.48 -1.06 -17.62
N GLY A 225 -11.16 -1.20 -16.50
CA GLY A 225 -12.48 -1.82 -16.48
C GLY A 225 -13.17 -1.72 -15.13
N ASN A 226 -14.41 -2.19 -15.11
CA ASN A 226 -15.19 -2.27 -13.87
C ASN A 226 -14.61 -3.35 -12.96
N LEU A 227 -14.49 -3.04 -11.67
CA LEU A 227 -14.06 -3.96 -10.64
C LEU A 227 -14.88 -3.84 -9.37
N MET A 228 -14.92 -4.91 -8.59
CA MET A 228 -15.51 -4.94 -7.26
C MET A 228 -14.38 -4.90 -6.24
N LEU A 229 -14.24 -3.77 -5.54
CA LEU A 229 -13.36 -3.64 -4.39
C LEU A 229 -14.16 -4.04 -3.15
N GLY A 230 -13.62 -4.87 -2.26
CA GLY A 230 -14.36 -5.26 -1.06
C GLY A 230 -13.60 -6.19 -0.13
N THR A 231 -14.26 -6.60 0.95
CA THR A 231 -13.68 -7.49 1.96
C THR A 231 -14.20 -8.91 1.80
N VAL A 232 -13.29 -9.87 1.89
CA VAL A 232 -13.62 -11.31 1.89
C VAL A 232 -12.90 -12.02 3.02
N GLY A 233 -13.35 -13.20 3.41
CA GLY A 233 -12.72 -14.01 4.44
C GLY A 233 -13.71 -14.55 5.46
N GLU A 234 -13.32 -14.53 6.72
CA GLU A 234 -14.13 -15.00 7.84
C GLU A 234 -13.99 -14.07 9.06
N SER A 235 -14.81 -14.32 10.09
CA SER A 235 -14.93 -13.53 11.31
C SER A 235 -13.62 -13.06 11.99
N ARG A 236 -12.52 -13.82 11.89
CA ARG A 236 -11.23 -13.50 12.51
C ARG A 236 -10.18 -13.02 11.51
N ARG A 237 -10.44 -13.15 10.21
CA ARG A 237 -9.51 -12.75 9.14
C ARG A 237 -10.28 -12.27 7.94
N MET A 238 -10.28 -10.95 7.76
CA MET A 238 -10.71 -10.30 6.54
C MET A 238 -9.49 -9.98 5.67
N ASP A 239 -9.67 -10.03 4.37
CA ASP A 239 -8.70 -9.58 3.37
C ASP A 239 -9.38 -8.56 2.46
N GLY A 240 -8.71 -7.42 2.25
CA GLY A 240 -9.11 -6.46 1.23
C GLY A 240 -8.76 -7.05 -0.13
N THR A 241 -9.75 -7.15 -1.01
CA THR A 241 -9.56 -7.78 -2.30
C THR A 241 -10.26 -7.03 -3.41
N VAL A 242 -9.81 -7.32 -4.62
CA VAL A 242 -10.46 -6.90 -5.86
C VAL A 242 -10.92 -8.15 -6.60
N ILE A 243 -12.20 -8.20 -6.91
CA ILE A 243 -12.80 -9.29 -7.70
C ILE A 243 -13.30 -8.70 -9.00
N SER A 244 -12.67 -9.09 -10.11
CA SER A 244 -13.17 -8.73 -11.44
C SER A 244 -12.49 -9.50 -12.58
N ASP A 245 -13.22 -9.65 -13.68
CA ASP A 245 -12.65 -9.93 -15.00
C ASP A 245 -11.58 -8.91 -15.41
N ALA A 246 -11.69 -7.66 -14.98
CA ALA A 246 -10.71 -6.60 -15.27
C ALA A 246 -9.34 -6.92 -14.67
N VAL A 247 -9.29 -7.43 -13.44
CA VAL A 247 -8.03 -7.85 -12.79
C VAL A 247 -7.40 -9.02 -13.54
N ASN A 248 -8.23 -10.02 -13.90
CA ASN A 248 -7.76 -11.17 -14.67
C ASN A 248 -7.22 -10.77 -16.06
N LEU A 249 -7.87 -9.80 -16.72
CA LEU A 249 -7.44 -9.28 -18.00
C LEU A 249 -6.14 -8.47 -17.88
N ALA A 250 -5.97 -7.68 -16.82
CA ALA A 250 -4.73 -6.95 -16.53
C ALA A 250 -3.56 -7.91 -16.29
N ALA A 251 -3.73 -8.91 -15.41
CA ALA A 251 -2.72 -9.93 -15.13
C ALA A 251 -2.36 -10.72 -16.40
N ARG A 252 -3.37 -11.05 -17.23
CA ARG A 252 -3.12 -11.70 -18.51
C ARG A 252 -2.37 -10.80 -19.49
N THR A 253 -2.68 -9.50 -19.49
CA THR A 253 -2.04 -8.50 -20.34
C THR A 253 -0.56 -8.37 -20.00
N GLU A 254 -0.22 -8.39 -18.71
CA GLU A 254 1.17 -8.49 -18.25
C GLU A 254 1.80 -9.79 -18.78
N GLY A 255 1.18 -10.94 -18.58
CA GLY A 255 1.77 -12.21 -19.02
C GLY A 255 1.99 -12.33 -20.54
N LEU A 256 1.26 -11.54 -21.35
CA LEU A 256 1.48 -11.45 -22.79
C LEU A 256 2.78 -10.72 -23.15
N THR A 257 3.29 -9.85 -22.27
CA THR A 257 4.58 -9.15 -22.45
C THR A 257 5.71 -10.16 -22.68
N ARG A 258 5.69 -11.29 -21.96
CA ARG A 258 6.65 -12.40 -22.14
C ARG A 258 6.52 -13.07 -23.50
N ILE A 259 5.30 -13.24 -24.01
CA ILE A 259 5.03 -13.92 -25.27
C ILE A 259 5.46 -13.07 -26.47
N TYR A 260 5.13 -11.78 -26.45
CA TYR A 260 5.53 -10.84 -27.49
C TYR A 260 6.97 -10.33 -27.32
N GLY A 261 7.54 -10.47 -26.12
CA GLY A 261 8.89 -10.01 -25.79
C GLY A 261 9.00 -8.50 -25.53
N VAL A 262 7.90 -7.79 -25.32
CA VAL A 262 7.80 -6.32 -25.24
C VAL A 262 7.59 -5.84 -23.81
N SER A 263 8.11 -4.69 -23.41
CA SER A 263 8.17 -4.30 -21.99
C SER A 263 6.81 -3.92 -21.38
N MET A 264 5.91 -3.34 -22.17
CA MET A 264 4.61 -2.86 -21.70
C MET A 264 3.50 -3.14 -22.71
N ILE A 265 2.40 -3.70 -22.23
CA ILE A 265 1.18 -3.93 -23.01
C ILE A 265 0.01 -3.23 -22.34
N VAL A 266 -0.77 -2.53 -23.15
CA VAL A 266 -1.99 -1.83 -22.77
C VAL A 266 -3.17 -2.44 -23.52
N SER A 267 -4.27 -2.68 -22.82
CA SER A 267 -5.51 -3.18 -23.42
C SER A 267 -6.22 -2.12 -24.27
N GLN A 268 -7.08 -2.56 -25.19
CA GLN A 268 -7.94 -1.69 -25.98
C GLN A 268 -8.79 -0.74 -25.11
N ASP A 269 -9.37 -1.27 -24.03
CA ASP A 269 -10.23 -0.49 -23.15
C ASP A 269 -9.46 0.65 -22.50
N THR A 270 -8.22 0.42 -22.04
CA THR A 270 -7.36 1.49 -21.54
C THR A 270 -7.05 2.51 -22.61
N LEU A 271 -6.60 2.08 -23.80
CA LEU A 271 -6.24 2.98 -24.89
C LEU A 271 -7.39 3.91 -25.30
N PHE A 272 -8.63 3.40 -25.33
CA PHE A 272 -9.81 4.18 -25.70
C PHE A 272 -10.22 5.24 -24.69
N HIS A 273 -9.83 5.09 -23.42
CA HIS A 273 -10.11 6.07 -22.39
C HIS A 273 -8.98 7.08 -22.19
N ILE A 274 -7.84 6.93 -22.89
CA ILE A 274 -6.77 7.92 -22.93
C ILE A 274 -7.18 9.07 -23.85
N SER A 275 -6.94 10.30 -23.40
CA SER A 275 -7.32 11.54 -24.09
C SER A 275 -6.54 11.76 -25.39
N ASP A 276 -5.21 11.62 -25.36
CA ASP A 276 -4.34 11.65 -26.54
C ASP A 276 -3.37 10.45 -26.54
N PRO A 277 -3.74 9.33 -27.18
CA PRO A 277 -2.87 8.15 -27.21
C PRO A 277 -1.61 8.37 -28.07
N THR A 278 -1.55 9.40 -28.92
CA THR A 278 -0.43 9.60 -29.85
C THR A 278 0.86 10.00 -29.14
N GLU A 279 0.77 10.55 -27.92
CA GLU A 279 1.92 10.91 -27.09
C GLU A 279 2.75 9.70 -26.63
N TYR A 280 2.16 8.51 -26.61
CA TYR A 280 2.75 7.34 -25.93
C TYR A 280 3.60 6.43 -26.82
N ALA A 281 3.72 6.73 -28.12
CA ALA A 281 4.39 5.87 -29.11
C ALA A 281 4.00 4.39 -28.94
N TYR A 282 2.88 4.02 -29.55
CA TYR A 282 2.30 2.68 -29.44
C TYR A 282 2.12 2.02 -30.81
N ARG A 283 1.98 0.69 -30.79
CA ARG A 283 1.61 -0.10 -31.98
C ARG A 283 0.66 -1.24 -31.62
N PHE A 284 -0.21 -1.59 -32.55
CA PHE A 284 -1.16 -2.67 -32.39
C PHE A 284 -0.45 -4.04 -32.44
N LEU A 285 -0.51 -4.79 -31.33
CA LEU A 285 0.10 -6.12 -31.24
C LEU A 285 -0.79 -7.22 -31.75
N GLY A 286 -2.12 -7.05 -31.76
CA GLY A 286 -3.06 -8.07 -32.21
C GLY A 286 -4.23 -8.28 -31.26
N LYS A 287 -5.06 -9.27 -31.60
CA LYS A 287 -6.21 -9.67 -30.80
C LYS A 287 -5.93 -10.98 -30.06
N VAL A 288 -6.17 -10.99 -28.76
CA VAL A 288 -5.96 -12.15 -27.88
C VAL A 288 -7.28 -12.61 -27.29
N ARG A 289 -7.52 -13.93 -27.27
CA ARG A 289 -8.67 -14.50 -26.55
C ARG A 289 -8.26 -14.75 -25.12
N VAL A 290 -9.08 -14.27 -24.19
CA VAL A 290 -8.91 -14.56 -22.77
C VAL A 290 -9.79 -15.75 -22.41
N LYS A 291 -9.25 -16.70 -21.65
CA LYS A 291 -9.99 -17.89 -21.21
C LYS A 291 -11.20 -17.41 -20.40
N GLY A 292 -12.40 -17.79 -20.83
CA GLY A 292 -13.66 -17.38 -20.17
C GLY A 292 -14.39 -16.21 -20.85
N LYS A 293 -13.81 -15.55 -21.86
CA LYS A 293 -14.53 -14.56 -22.69
C LYS A 293 -14.57 -14.99 -24.16
N ASP A 294 -15.75 -14.84 -24.77
CA ASP A 294 -15.95 -15.17 -26.18
C ASP A 294 -15.30 -14.15 -27.13
N GLN A 295 -15.32 -12.87 -26.73
CA GLN A 295 -14.80 -11.76 -27.52
C GLN A 295 -13.29 -11.58 -27.31
N PRO A 296 -12.49 -11.50 -28.38
CA PRO A 296 -11.07 -11.23 -28.29
C PRO A 296 -10.81 -9.75 -27.97
N VAL A 297 -9.81 -9.48 -27.14
CA VAL A 297 -9.40 -8.15 -26.72
C VAL A 297 -8.19 -7.72 -27.56
N SER A 298 -8.20 -6.50 -28.09
CA SER A 298 -7.05 -5.92 -28.77
C SER A 298 -6.02 -5.44 -27.74
N ILE A 299 -4.75 -5.62 -28.06
CA ILE A 299 -3.64 -5.21 -27.20
C ILE A 299 -2.63 -4.38 -27.98
N PHE A 300 -1.98 -3.46 -27.28
CA PHE A 300 -1.07 -2.48 -27.85
C PHE A 300 0.23 -2.49 -27.07
N GLU A 301 1.36 -2.48 -27.76
CA GLU A 301 2.66 -2.24 -27.15
C GLU A 301 2.82 -0.74 -26.96
N PHE A 302 3.19 -0.32 -25.75
CA PHE A 302 3.62 1.05 -25.47
C PHE A 302 5.14 1.03 -25.33
N PHE A 303 5.83 1.66 -26.28
CA PHE A 303 7.30 1.61 -26.40
C PHE A 303 7.94 3.00 -26.27
N GLY A 304 7.22 3.95 -25.68
CA GLY A 304 7.69 5.32 -25.48
C GLY A 304 8.97 5.44 -24.65
N GLN A 305 9.26 4.46 -23.78
CA GLN A 305 10.43 4.39 -22.90
C GLN A 305 11.51 3.42 -23.36
N ASP A 306 11.40 2.87 -24.57
CA ASP A 306 12.48 2.09 -25.16
C ASP A 306 13.70 2.98 -25.44
N GLU A 307 14.86 2.34 -25.68
CA GLU A 307 16.05 3.08 -26.08
C GLU A 307 15.81 3.86 -27.37
N LYS A 308 16.50 4.99 -27.53
CA LYS A 308 16.23 5.95 -28.62
C LYS A 308 16.29 5.30 -30.01
N GLU A 309 17.24 4.40 -30.22
CA GLU A 309 17.40 3.65 -31.47
C GLU A 309 16.22 2.68 -31.69
N GLU A 310 15.91 1.84 -30.69
CA GLU A 310 14.79 0.88 -30.77
C GLU A 310 13.45 1.60 -31.00
N LYS A 311 13.19 2.67 -30.25
CA LYS A 311 11.99 3.49 -30.41
C LYS A 311 11.88 4.06 -31.82
N THR A 312 12.96 4.62 -32.36
CA THR A 312 12.95 5.21 -33.71
C THR A 312 12.62 4.16 -34.76
N VAL A 313 13.26 2.98 -34.67
CA VAL A 313 13.01 1.88 -35.61
C VAL A 313 11.57 1.38 -35.48
N LYS A 314 11.02 1.23 -34.27
CA LYS A 314 9.63 0.84 -34.05
C LYS A 314 8.62 1.85 -34.60
N VAL A 315 8.90 3.15 -34.50
CA VAL A 315 8.06 4.20 -35.10
C VAL A 315 8.04 4.06 -36.63
N VAL A 316 9.21 3.93 -37.26
CA VAL A 316 9.32 3.82 -38.72
C VAL A 316 8.66 2.56 -39.26
N THR A 317 8.82 1.44 -38.55
CA THR A 317 8.30 0.14 -38.98
C THR A 317 6.87 -0.16 -38.52
N ARG A 318 6.24 0.75 -37.77
CA ARG A 318 4.92 0.55 -37.17
C ARG A 318 3.86 0.13 -38.18
N GLU A 319 3.74 0.86 -39.28
CA GLU A 319 2.69 0.60 -40.28
C GLU A 319 2.87 -0.77 -40.94
N ASP A 320 4.11 -1.16 -41.25
CA ASP A 320 4.41 -2.48 -41.81
C ASP A 320 4.12 -3.59 -40.80
N PHE A 321 4.44 -3.37 -39.52
CA PHE A 321 4.16 -4.32 -38.45
C PHE A 321 2.65 -4.54 -38.30
N GLU A 322 1.88 -3.46 -38.15
CA GLU A 322 0.43 -3.51 -37.95
C GLU A 322 -0.27 -4.10 -39.17
N ARG A 323 0.19 -3.77 -40.39
CA ARG A 323 -0.29 -4.41 -41.62
C ARG A 323 -0.05 -5.91 -41.58
N GLY A 324 1.13 -6.37 -41.15
CA GLY A 324 1.41 -7.81 -40.97
C GLY A 324 0.45 -8.49 -39.99
N VAL A 325 0.15 -7.84 -38.87
CA VAL A 325 -0.82 -8.35 -37.86
C VAL A 325 -2.22 -8.45 -38.45
N VAL A 326 -2.67 -7.42 -39.19
CA VAL A 326 -3.99 -7.40 -39.85
C VAL A 326 -4.08 -8.48 -40.93
N GLN A 327 -3.08 -8.62 -41.80
CA GLN A 327 -3.05 -9.66 -42.84
C GLN A 327 -3.09 -11.07 -42.24
N LEU A 328 -2.35 -11.30 -41.14
CA LEU A 328 -2.41 -12.57 -40.43
C LEU A 328 -3.81 -12.86 -39.86
N HIS A 329 -4.52 -11.83 -39.37
CA HIS A 329 -5.90 -11.97 -38.90
C HIS A 329 -6.85 -12.39 -40.02
N HIS A 330 -6.66 -11.84 -41.23
CA HIS A 330 -7.41 -12.20 -42.43
C HIS A 330 -6.96 -13.51 -43.10
N ARG A 331 -5.98 -14.22 -42.51
CA ARG A 331 -5.39 -15.47 -43.04
C ARG A 331 -4.61 -15.30 -44.35
N ASN A 332 -4.19 -14.09 -44.67
CA ASN A 332 -3.31 -13.76 -45.79
C ASN A 332 -1.85 -13.97 -45.37
N PHE A 333 -1.44 -15.25 -45.30
CA PHE A 333 -0.19 -15.64 -44.64
C PHE A 333 1.08 -15.19 -45.36
N ASP A 334 1.04 -15.10 -46.69
CA ASP A 334 2.19 -14.69 -47.49
C ASP A 334 2.39 -13.17 -47.40
N GLU A 335 1.31 -12.37 -47.49
CA GLU A 335 1.34 -10.92 -47.30
C GLU A 335 1.74 -10.54 -45.87
N ALA A 336 1.26 -11.30 -44.87
CA ALA A 336 1.68 -11.14 -43.48
C ALA A 336 3.19 -11.39 -43.35
N ARG A 337 3.70 -12.47 -43.96
CA ARG A 337 5.14 -12.78 -43.95
C ARG A 337 5.96 -11.68 -44.60
N THR A 338 5.57 -11.21 -45.79
CA THR A 338 6.27 -10.12 -46.48
C THR A 338 6.35 -8.87 -45.63
N SER A 339 5.27 -8.52 -44.94
CA SER A 339 5.23 -7.36 -44.03
C SER A 339 6.17 -7.56 -42.83
N PHE A 340 6.13 -8.72 -42.16
CA PHE A 340 7.03 -9.00 -41.03
C PHE A 340 8.50 -9.13 -41.45
N GLU A 341 8.81 -9.64 -42.65
CA GLU A 341 10.17 -9.68 -43.19
C GLU A 341 10.71 -8.29 -43.56
N ALA A 342 9.83 -7.34 -43.95
CA ALA A 342 10.21 -5.94 -44.11
C ALA A 342 10.59 -5.33 -42.77
N VAL A 343 9.78 -5.54 -41.73
CA VAL A 343 10.10 -5.07 -40.37
C VAL A 343 11.40 -5.71 -39.87
N LYS A 344 11.56 -7.04 -40.01
CA LYS A 344 12.77 -7.75 -39.56
C LYS A 344 14.06 -7.23 -40.20
N ARG A 345 14.01 -6.75 -41.46
CA ARG A 345 15.17 -6.14 -42.12
C ARG A 345 15.62 -4.84 -41.46
N ALA A 346 14.66 -4.04 -40.97
CA ALA A 346 14.94 -2.79 -40.26
C ALA A 346 15.15 -3.00 -38.74
N ALA A 347 14.52 -4.01 -38.16
CA ALA A 347 14.52 -4.32 -36.73
C ALA A 347 14.78 -5.83 -36.48
N PRO A 348 16.04 -6.30 -36.65
CA PRO A 348 16.34 -7.74 -36.55
C PRO A 348 16.03 -8.37 -35.19
N ASP A 349 16.17 -7.57 -34.13
CA ASP A 349 16.02 -7.99 -32.73
C ASP A 349 14.60 -7.77 -32.17
N ASP A 350 13.66 -7.28 -32.98
CA ASP A 350 12.29 -7.07 -32.55
C ASP A 350 11.59 -8.42 -32.25
N ARG A 351 11.46 -8.71 -30.97
CA ARG A 351 10.92 -9.99 -30.47
C ARG A 351 9.48 -10.22 -30.89
N ALA A 352 8.68 -9.17 -31.07
CA ALA A 352 7.29 -9.32 -31.48
C ALA A 352 7.21 -9.76 -32.94
N VAL A 353 8.10 -9.26 -33.80
CA VAL A 353 8.23 -9.68 -35.20
C VAL A 353 8.69 -11.13 -35.29
N LEU A 354 9.72 -11.49 -34.52
CA LEU A 354 10.23 -12.86 -34.47
C LEU A 354 9.16 -13.86 -33.99
N TYR A 355 8.37 -13.46 -33.00
CA TYR A 355 7.20 -14.23 -32.55
C TYR A 355 6.23 -14.48 -33.71
N TYR A 356 5.87 -13.45 -34.47
CA TYR A 356 4.92 -13.58 -35.58
C TYR A 356 5.44 -14.42 -36.74
N LEU A 357 6.72 -14.28 -37.12
CA LEU A 357 7.35 -15.12 -38.14
C LEU A 357 7.37 -16.60 -37.71
N SER A 358 7.74 -16.89 -36.45
CA SER A 358 7.72 -18.26 -35.92
C SER A 358 6.30 -18.84 -35.92
N ARG A 359 5.28 -18.01 -35.65
CA ARG A 359 3.87 -18.41 -35.69
C ARG A 359 3.43 -18.75 -37.11
N LEU A 360 3.83 -17.95 -38.10
CA LEU A 360 3.58 -18.23 -39.52
C LEU A 360 4.23 -19.55 -39.97
N ASP A 361 5.46 -19.84 -39.53
CA ASP A 361 6.13 -21.11 -39.82
C ASP A 361 5.36 -22.32 -39.26
N ARG A 362 4.87 -22.22 -38.01
CA ARG A 362 4.05 -23.26 -37.37
C ARG A 362 2.70 -23.46 -38.07
N ILE A 363 2.10 -22.41 -38.63
CA ILE A 363 0.86 -22.52 -39.40
C ILE A 363 1.13 -23.25 -40.71
N LYS A 364 2.18 -22.86 -41.44
CA LYS A 364 2.56 -23.47 -42.72
C LYS A 364 2.89 -24.96 -42.58
N SER A 365 3.59 -25.37 -41.50
CA SER A 365 3.88 -26.78 -41.24
C SER A 365 2.61 -27.59 -40.96
N ARG A 366 1.67 -27.06 -40.17
CA ARG A 366 0.37 -27.72 -39.89
C ARG A 366 -0.50 -27.89 -41.13
N ILE A 367 -0.47 -26.93 -42.06
CA ILE A 367 -1.20 -27.04 -43.33
C ILE A 367 -0.59 -28.18 -44.17
N LYS A 368 0.74 -28.21 -44.33
CA LYS A 368 1.46 -29.27 -45.06
C LYS A 368 1.29 -30.68 -44.51
N THR A 369 0.95 -30.83 -43.23
CA THR A 369 0.75 -32.16 -42.60
C THR A 369 -0.70 -32.65 -42.72
N ARG A 370 -1.63 -31.79 -43.18
CA ARG A 370 -3.06 -32.11 -43.34
C ARG A 370 -3.49 -32.29 -44.80
N THR A 371 -2.72 -31.75 -45.73
CA THR A 371 -2.71 -32.12 -47.17
C THR A 371 -1.78 -33.29 -47.39
#